data_AF-A0A970PR39-F1
#
_entry.id   AF-A0A970PR39-F1
#
_cell.length_a   1.000
_cell.length_b   1.000
_cell.length_c   1.000
_cell.angle_alpha   90.00
_cell.angle_beta   90.00
_cell.angle_gamma   90.00
#
_symmetry.space_group_name_H-M   'P 1'
#
loop_
_entity.id
_entity.type
_entity.pdbx_description
1 polymer ?
#
loop_
_entity_poly.entity_id
_entity_poly.type
_entity_poly.pdbx_seq_one_letter_code
_entity_poly.pdbx_strand_id
1 'polypeptide(L)'
;GFYASGDGIAKMEISGDQKGVVLSTWNGKVFESKVVLVCKDDGRFYSPEGSSYSLAEHSRGKVLIVHPDNANTGFVSHEKLNIRNSVDADAFSGKVWVPVNMSPYDFPSVMLHIAAIPELPGYILVNDGETYTPLALKSPTDTCMSFNYLRDQPEFHIQNVQGETLLYNYGYYYAEASALPIVAMGDTIRIDSDGRNKACVIGADTFIHFSIPEDGRIIVFTPGLSLLLDSLTSGSHEVHAKAGSYILAIGEPGDAFKLIQAE
;
A
#
# COMPACT_ATOMS: atom_id res chain seq x y z
N GLY A 1 -17.47 3.56 13.92
CA GLY A 1 -16.39 4.55 13.82
C GLY A 1 -15.19 3.93 13.16
N PHE A 2 -14.32 4.74 12.55
CA PHE A 2 -13.10 4.27 11.89
C PHE A 2 -11.91 4.33 12.82
N TYR A 3 -11.01 3.38 12.67
CA TYR A 3 -9.82 3.23 13.49
C TYR A 3 -8.63 2.84 12.63
N ALA A 4 -7.46 3.41 12.90
CA ALA A 4 -6.19 2.91 12.37
C ALA A 4 -5.65 1.80 13.26
N SER A 5 -4.98 0.82 12.65
CA SER A 5 -4.28 -0.27 13.33
C SER A 5 -3.02 -0.66 12.56
N GLY A 6 -2.24 -1.59 13.11
CA GLY A 6 -1.12 -2.21 12.40
C GLY A 6 -1.55 -3.05 11.18
N ASP A 7 -2.82 -3.46 11.11
CA ASP A 7 -3.38 -4.24 9.99
C ASP A 7 -4.09 -3.33 8.96
N GLY A 8 -3.91 -2.01 9.06
CA GLY A 8 -4.58 -1.01 8.21
C GLY A 8 -5.79 -0.34 8.86
N ILE A 9 -6.84 -0.07 8.09
CA ILE A 9 -8.06 0.59 8.57
C ILE A 9 -9.12 -0.41 9.02
N ALA A 10 -9.67 -0.18 10.21
CA ALA A 10 -10.78 -0.91 10.78
C ALA A 10 -12.02 -0.04 10.95
N LYS A 11 -13.20 -0.67 10.88
CA LYS A 11 -14.50 -0.08 11.19
C LYS A 11 -15.14 -0.86 12.33
N MET A 12 -15.47 -0.15 13.41
CA MET A 12 -16.13 -0.70 14.59
C MET A 12 -17.58 -0.20 14.66
N GLU A 13 -18.54 -1.11 14.68
CA GLU A 13 -19.98 -0.81 14.70
C GLU A 13 -20.67 -1.60 15.80
N ILE A 14 -21.74 -1.05 16.39
CA ILE A 14 -22.56 -1.80 17.35
C ILE A 14 -23.26 -2.93 16.59
N SER A 15 -23.24 -4.15 17.14
CA SER A 15 -23.92 -5.29 16.52
C SER A 15 -25.43 -5.05 16.44
N GLY A 16 -26.11 -5.65 15.46
CA GLY A 16 -27.54 -5.45 15.25
C GLY A 16 -28.41 -5.90 16.44
N ASP A 17 -27.93 -6.85 17.24
CA ASP A 17 -28.56 -7.30 18.48
C ASP A 17 -28.20 -6.44 19.71
N GLN A 18 -27.34 -5.43 19.53
CA GLN A 18 -26.83 -4.52 20.56
C GLN A 18 -26.09 -5.21 21.72
N LYS A 19 -25.67 -6.47 21.55
CA LYS A 19 -24.93 -7.24 22.58
C LYS A 19 -23.42 -7.12 22.46
N GLY A 20 -22.93 -6.38 21.48
CA GLY A 20 -21.51 -6.30 21.20
C GLY A 20 -21.20 -5.33 20.08
N VAL A 21 -20.06 -5.57 19.44
CA VAL A 21 -19.57 -4.78 18.34
C VAL A 21 -19.02 -5.68 17.23
N VAL A 22 -19.14 -5.23 16.00
CA VAL A 22 -18.51 -5.84 14.84
C VAL A 22 -17.28 -5.02 14.51
N LEU A 23 -16.12 -5.69 14.41
CA LEU A 23 -14.89 -5.11 13.93
C LEU A 23 -14.64 -5.63 12.51
N SER A 24 -14.60 -4.72 11.55
CA SER A 24 -14.44 -5.00 10.12
C SER A 24 -13.16 -4.37 9.58
N THR A 25 -12.57 -4.96 8.54
CA THR A 25 -11.38 -4.45 7.86
C THR A 25 -11.69 -4.10 6.41
N TRP A 26 -11.03 -3.08 5.87
CA TRP A 26 -11.19 -2.70 4.47
C TRP A 26 -10.41 -3.64 3.54
N ASN A 27 -11.07 -4.19 2.53
CA ASN A 27 -10.46 -5.08 1.54
C ASN A 27 -10.16 -4.40 0.19
N GLY A 28 -10.27 -3.07 0.10
CA GLY A 28 -10.15 -2.31 -1.14
C GLY A 28 -11.48 -1.89 -1.75
N LYS A 29 -12.59 -2.52 -1.34
CA LYS A 29 -13.93 -2.25 -1.90
C LYS A 29 -14.99 -2.08 -0.84
N VAL A 30 -14.96 -2.91 0.20
CA VAL A 30 -15.93 -2.89 1.30
C VAL A 30 -15.24 -3.18 2.62
N PHE A 31 -15.89 -2.77 3.72
CA PHE A 31 -15.53 -3.25 5.04
C PHE A 31 -16.13 -4.65 5.24
N GLU A 32 -15.27 -5.64 5.40
CA GLU A 32 -15.65 -7.03 5.64
C GLU A 32 -15.50 -7.37 7.12
N SER A 33 -16.51 -8.03 7.68
CA SER A 33 -16.53 -8.40 9.11
C SER A 33 -15.39 -9.36 9.42
N LYS A 34 -14.45 -8.93 10.27
CA LYS A 34 -13.33 -9.75 10.74
C LYS A 34 -13.72 -10.50 12.01
N VAL A 35 -14.35 -9.82 12.96
CA VAL A 35 -14.74 -10.42 14.25
C VAL A 35 -15.95 -9.73 14.87
N VAL A 36 -16.80 -10.53 15.53
CA VAL A 36 -17.87 -10.03 16.40
C VAL A 36 -17.40 -10.16 17.84
N LEU A 37 -17.32 -9.04 18.55
CA LEU A 37 -16.89 -8.98 19.94
C LEU A 37 -18.11 -8.83 20.85
N VAL A 38 -18.27 -9.76 21.79
CA VAL A 38 -19.41 -9.77 22.72
C VAL A 38 -19.11 -8.89 23.93
N CYS A 39 -19.99 -7.94 24.23
CA CYS A 39 -19.89 -7.13 25.45
C CYS A 39 -20.29 -7.97 26.68
N LYS A 40 -19.52 -7.91 27.76
CA LYS A 40 -19.85 -8.51 29.05
C LYS A 40 -19.94 -7.46 30.15
N ASP A 41 -20.47 -7.86 31.30
CA ASP A 41 -20.75 -6.98 32.45
C ASP A 41 -19.50 -6.30 33.04
N ASP A 42 -18.30 -6.80 32.74
CA ASP A 42 -17.02 -6.19 33.14
C ASP A 42 -16.61 -5.00 32.25
N GLY A 43 -17.43 -4.65 31.26
CA GLY A 43 -17.19 -3.55 30.34
C GLY A 43 -16.19 -3.88 29.22
N ARG A 44 -15.77 -5.13 29.07
CA ARG A 44 -14.91 -5.59 27.98
C ARG A 44 -15.70 -6.25 26.85
N PHE A 45 -15.09 -6.24 25.67
CA PHE A 45 -15.58 -6.93 24.48
C PHE A 45 -14.75 -8.18 24.22
N TYR A 46 -15.36 -9.34 24.09
CA TYR A 46 -14.66 -10.62 23.98
C TYR A 46 -14.70 -11.16 22.57
N SER A 47 -13.52 -11.48 22.03
CA SER A 47 -13.39 -12.24 20.79
C SER A 47 -13.62 -13.73 21.04
N PRO A 48 -14.22 -14.46 20.10
CA PRO A 48 -14.26 -15.93 20.14
C PRO A 48 -12.85 -16.57 20.15
N GLU A 49 -11.82 -15.84 19.72
CA GLU A 49 -10.42 -16.30 19.65
C GLU A 49 -9.69 -16.20 21.00
N GLY A 50 -10.37 -15.81 22.08
CA GLY A 50 -9.82 -15.82 23.44
C GLY A 50 -9.17 -14.52 23.90
N SER A 51 -9.08 -13.50 23.05
CA SER A 51 -8.70 -12.14 23.45
C SER A 51 -9.90 -11.31 23.92
N SER A 52 -9.68 -10.35 24.80
CA SER A 52 -10.67 -9.32 25.15
C SER A 52 -10.17 -7.92 24.76
N TYR A 53 -11.09 -6.98 24.63
CA TYR A 53 -10.81 -5.62 24.22
C TYR A 53 -11.49 -4.64 25.16
N SER A 54 -10.84 -3.51 25.42
CA SER A 54 -11.41 -2.39 26.16
C SER A 54 -11.21 -1.09 25.40
N LEU A 55 -12.17 -0.17 25.54
CA LEU A 55 -12.00 1.20 25.05
C LEU A 55 -11.35 2.06 26.14
N ALA A 56 -10.39 2.88 25.75
CA ALA A 56 -9.80 3.89 26.62
C ALA A 56 -9.72 5.23 25.90
N GLU A 57 -9.69 6.31 26.68
CA GLU A 57 -9.45 7.66 26.17
C GLU A 57 -8.05 8.12 26.60
N HIS A 58 -7.41 8.91 25.75
CA HIS A 58 -6.17 9.62 26.07
C HIS A 58 -6.24 11.04 25.51
N SER A 59 -5.23 11.85 25.77
CA SER A 59 -5.20 13.27 25.41
C SER A 59 -5.40 13.59 23.93
N ARG A 60 -5.23 12.61 23.02
CA ARG A 60 -5.35 12.80 21.56
C ARG A 60 -6.51 12.03 20.92
N GLY A 61 -7.21 11.18 21.66
CA GLY A 61 -8.26 10.36 21.05
C GLY A 61 -8.75 9.20 21.89
N LYS A 62 -9.41 8.26 21.20
CA LYS A 62 -9.94 7.03 21.77
C LYS A 62 -9.18 5.86 21.17
N VAL A 63 -8.83 4.89 21.99
CA VAL A 63 -8.09 3.70 21.57
C VAL A 63 -8.84 2.43 21.92
N LEU A 64 -8.60 1.39 21.13
CA LEU A 64 -8.96 0.02 21.46
C LEU A 64 -7.70 -0.68 22.00
N ILE A 65 -7.77 -1.12 23.25
CA ILE A 65 -6.72 -1.92 23.88
C ILE A 65 -7.10 -3.39 23.73
N VAL A 66 -6.19 -4.19 23.19
CA VAL A 66 -6.33 -5.65 23.17
C VAL A 66 -5.65 -6.24 24.41
N HIS A 67 -6.31 -7.21 25.02
CA HIS A 67 -5.86 -7.99 26.17
C HIS A 67 -5.77 -9.46 25.73
N PRO A 68 -4.59 -9.91 25.26
CA PRO A 68 -4.36 -11.28 24.85
C PRO A 68 -4.69 -12.25 25.99
N ASP A 69 -5.28 -13.40 25.66
CA ASP A 69 -5.67 -14.45 26.62
C ASP A 69 -6.51 -13.95 27.80
N ASN A 70 -7.25 -12.85 27.61
CA ASN A 70 -8.00 -12.15 28.65
C ASN A 70 -7.16 -11.66 29.83
N ALA A 71 -5.89 -11.34 29.59
CA ALA A 71 -5.00 -10.79 30.60
C ALA A 71 -5.53 -9.45 31.19
N ASN A 72 -4.99 -9.08 32.34
CA ASN A 72 -5.25 -7.76 32.93
C ASN A 72 -4.46 -6.64 32.23
N THR A 73 -3.35 -7.01 31.60
CA THR A 73 -2.49 -6.12 30.84
C THR A 73 -2.83 -6.21 29.35
N GLY A 74 -2.85 -5.07 28.68
CA GLY A 74 -3.09 -4.99 27.25
C GLY A 74 -2.23 -3.92 26.59
N PHE A 75 -2.30 -3.86 25.27
CA PHE A 75 -1.63 -2.84 24.46
C PHE A 75 -2.60 -2.21 23.46
N VAL A 76 -2.29 -1.00 23.03
CA VAL A 76 -3.10 -0.29 22.03
C VAL A 76 -2.99 -1.03 20.70
N SER A 77 -4.13 -1.50 20.20
CA SER A 77 -4.24 -2.17 18.90
C SER A 77 -4.80 -1.24 17.83
N HIS A 78 -5.68 -0.33 18.23
CA HIS A 78 -6.34 0.60 17.32
C HIS A 78 -6.46 2.00 17.93
N GLU A 79 -6.37 3.03 17.10
CA GLU A 79 -6.70 4.42 17.47
C GLU A 79 -7.81 4.96 16.58
N LYS A 80 -8.80 5.60 17.20
CA LYS A 80 -9.96 6.14 16.51
C LYS A 80 -9.54 7.30 15.61
N LEU A 81 -9.89 7.20 14.34
CA LEU A 81 -9.71 8.28 13.38
C LEU A 81 -10.86 9.28 13.54
N ASN A 82 -10.50 10.54 13.73
CA ASN A 82 -11.44 11.64 13.82
C ASN A 82 -11.58 12.26 12.44
N ILE A 83 -12.82 12.44 11.96
CA ILE A 83 -13.11 13.07 10.67
C ILE A 83 -12.40 14.43 10.60
N ARG A 84 -11.60 14.64 9.54
CA ARG A 84 -10.85 15.88 9.29
C ARG A 84 -11.41 16.56 8.05
N ASN A 85 -12.32 17.51 8.25
CA ASN A 85 -12.85 18.29 7.12
C ASN A 85 -11.87 19.42 6.79
N SER A 86 -11.23 19.41 5.62
CA SER A 86 -10.68 20.60 4.93
C SER A 86 -9.66 20.29 3.83
N VAL A 87 -9.03 19.10 3.84
CA VAL A 87 -7.94 18.80 2.93
C VAL A 87 -8.39 17.83 1.83
N ASP A 88 -8.21 18.27 0.59
CA ASP A 88 -8.50 17.51 -0.61
C ASP A 88 -7.50 16.37 -0.83
N ALA A 89 -8.01 15.20 -1.23
CA ALA A 89 -7.24 13.99 -1.46
C ALA A 89 -6.94 13.73 -2.95
N ASP A 90 -7.46 14.56 -3.87
CA ASP A 90 -7.44 14.32 -5.32
C ASP A 90 -6.04 14.09 -5.91
N ALA A 91 -5.01 14.73 -5.35
CA ALA A 91 -3.64 14.54 -5.81
C ALA A 91 -3.14 13.09 -5.61
N PHE A 92 -3.71 12.39 -4.63
CA PHE A 92 -3.35 11.03 -4.24
C PHE A 92 -4.36 9.98 -4.70
N SER A 93 -5.65 10.26 -4.52
CA SER A 93 -6.73 9.27 -4.57
C SER A 93 -6.96 8.70 -5.98
N GLY A 94 -7.18 7.38 -6.05
CA GLY A 94 -7.46 6.65 -7.29
C GLY A 94 -6.23 6.37 -8.14
N LYS A 95 -5.02 6.62 -7.63
CA LYS A 95 -3.78 6.53 -8.39
C LYS A 95 -2.93 5.35 -7.96
N VAL A 96 -2.28 4.75 -8.95
CA VAL A 96 -1.24 3.73 -8.75
C VAL A 96 0.12 4.37 -8.98
N TRP A 97 1.09 4.05 -8.13
CA TRP A 97 2.42 4.64 -8.10
C TRP A 97 3.48 3.52 -8.19
N VAL A 98 4.38 3.66 -9.16
CA VAL A 98 5.42 2.67 -9.49
C VAL A 98 6.80 3.27 -9.20
N PRO A 99 7.68 2.58 -8.45
CA PRO A 99 8.97 3.15 -8.07
C PRO A 99 9.88 3.38 -9.29
N VAL A 100 10.68 4.45 -9.28
CA VAL A 100 11.49 4.90 -10.44
C VAL A 100 12.95 5.25 -10.13
N ASN A 101 13.44 5.01 -8.91
CA ASN A 101 14.81 5.33 -8.51
C ASN A 101 15.44 4.29 -7.56
N MET A 102 15.06 3.02 -7.69
CA MET A 102 15.58 1.95 -6.86
C MET A 102 16.97 1.52 -7.32
N SER A 103 17.85 1.19 -6.38
CA SER A 103 19.05 0.40 -6.65
C SER A 103 18.68 -1.04 -7.01
N PRO A 104 19.49 -1.77 -7.80
CA PRO A 104 19.31 -3.20 -8.02
C PRO A 104 19.20 -4.01 -6.73
N TYR A 105 19.78 -3.52 -5.63
CA TYR A 105 19.83 -4.20 -4.34
C TYR A 105 18.83 -3.70 -3.30
N ASP A 106 17.91 -2.79 -3.67
CA ASP A 106 16.91 -2.28 -2.74
C ASP A 106 15.78 -3.30 -2.50
N PHE A 107 15.39 -3.45 -1.23
CA PHE A 107 14.29 -4.31 -0.81
C PHE A 107 13.49 -3.68 0.35
N PRO A 108 12.16 -3.92 0.43
CA PRO A 108 11.32 -4.53 -0.61
C PRO A 108 11.01 -3.56 -1.75
N SER A 109 10.69 -4.09 -2.94
CA SER A 109 10.14 -3.30 -4.05
C SER A 109 8.62 -3.33 -3.98
N VAL A 110 8.00 -2.16 -3.85
CA VAL A 110 6.56 -2.02 -3.56
C VAL A 110 5.92 -1.07 -4.55
N MET A 111 4.76 -1.44 -5.08
CA MET A 111 3.85 -0.52 -5.76
C MET A 111 2.78 -0.04 -4.81
N LEU A 112 2.30 1.19 -5.00
CA LEU A 112 1.30 1.77 -4.12
C LEU A 112 0.02 2.06 -4.90
N HIS A 113 -1.13 1.68 -4.38
CA HIS A 113 -2.42 2.23 -4.79
C HIS A 113 -2.98 3.07 -3.67
N ILE A 114 -3.28 4.34 -3.95
CA ILE A 114 -3.77 5.25 -2.93
C ILE A 114 -5.23 5.55 -3.21
N ALA A 115 -6.08 5.35 -2.22
CA ALA A 115 -7.51 5.63 -2.29
C ALA A 115 -7.94 6.61 -1.20
N ALA A 116 -9.08 7.27 -1.40
CA ALA A 116 -9.81 7.95 -0.34
C ALA A 116 -11.20 7.31 -0.20
N ILE A 117 -11.74 7.28 1.02
CA ILE A 117 -13.13 6.84 1.27
C ILE A 117 -13.97 8.06 1.69
N PRO A 118 -15.16 8.28 1.11
CA PRO A 118 -15.99 9.45 1.40
C PRO A 118 -16.34 9.63 2.88
N GLU A 119 -16.47 8.53 3.62
CA GLU A 119 -16.82 8.52 5.04
C GLU A 119 -15.68 8.95 5.98
N LEU A 120 -14.47 9.10 5.45
CA LEU A 120 -13.28 9.50 6.21
C LEU A 120 -12.49 10.62 5.49
N PRO A 121 -13.09 11.82 5.33
CA PRO A 121 -12.40 12.93 4.69
C PRO A 121 -11.18 13.38 5.50
N GLY A 122 -10.17 13.90 4.79
CA GLY A 122 -8.88 14.29 5.34
C GLY A 122 -7.93 13.13 5.62
N TYR A 123 -8.25 11.94 5.08
CA TYR A 123 -7.40 10.75 5.11
C TYR A 123 -7.32 10.11 3.74
N ILE A 124 -6.22 9.41 3.52
CA ILE A 124 -6.02 8.48 2.41
C ILE A 124 -5.73 7.09 2.95
N LEU A 125 -5.96 6.07 2.14
CA LEU A 125 -5.59 4.67 2.37
C LEU A 125 -4.51 4.31 1.38
N VAL A 126 -3.29 4.10 1.88
CA VAL A 126 -2.17 3.64 1.06
C VAL A 126 -2.17 2.11 1.08
N ASN A 127 -2.38 1.51 -0.09
CA ASN A 127 -2.27 0.08 -0.30
C ASN A 127 -0.91 -0.27 -0.89
N ASP A 128 -0.13 -1.08 -0.19
CA ASP A 128 1.16 -1.61 -0.64
C ASP A 128 1.06 -3.01 -1.29
N GLY A 129 -0.16 -3.53 -1.45
CA GLY A 129 -0.45 -4.89 -1.91
C GLY A 129 -0.80 -5.85 -0.78
N GLU A 130 -0.55 -5.49 0.47
CA GLU A 130 -0.86 -6.30 1.66
C GLU A 130 -1.83 -5.60 2.61
N THR A 131 -1.59 -4.32 2.89
CA THR A 131 -2.34 -3.56 3.91
C THR A 131 -2.85 -2.23 3.38
N TYR A 132 -4.00 -1.78 3.89
CA TYR A 132 -4.53 -0.45 3.61
C TYR A 132 -4.22 0.49 4.78
N THR A 133 -3.02 1.06 4.78
CA THR A 133 -2.55 1.94 5.84
C THR A 133 -3.23 3.31 5.75
N PRO A 134 -4.04 3.73 6.74
CA PRO A 134 -4.61 5.06 6.75
C PRO A 134 -3.53 6.10 7.10
N LEU A 135 -3.42 7.15 6.31
CA LEU A 135 -2.61 8.33 6.62
C LEU A 135 -3.48 9.57 6.64
N ALA A 136 -3.17 10.51 7.52
CA ALA A 136 -3.87 11.78 7.57
C ALA A 136 -3.28 12.73 6.53
N LEU A 137 -4.13 13.55 5.92
CA LEU A 137 -3.68 14.62 5.06
C LEU A 137 -3.26 15.83 5.90
N LYS A 138 -2.05 16.32 5.65
CA LYS A 138 -1.50 17.56 6.22
C LYS A 138 -1.71 18.73 5.26
N SER A 139 -1.64 18.46 3.98
CA SER A 139 -1.93 19.38 2.87
C SER A 139 -2.45 18.55 1.67
N PRO A 140 -2.93 19.17 0.57
CA PRO A 140 -3.30 18.44 -0.64
C PRO A 140 -2.17 17.58 -1.24
N THR A 141 -0.92 17.83 -0.87
CA THR A 141 0.28 17.15 -1.40
C THR A 141 1.10 16.45 -0.33
N ASP A 142 0.69 16.50 0.94
CA ASP A 142 1.48 15.99 2.05
C ASP A 142 0.63 15.19 3.02
N THR A 143 1.19 14.08 3.49
CA THR A 143 0.56 13.21 4.49
C THR A 143 1.29 13.29 5.83
N CYS A 144 0.67 12.79 6.88
CA CYS A 144 1.30 12.56 8.17
C CYS A 144 0.68 11.34 8.86
N MET A 145 1.36 10.86 9.92
CA MET A 145 0.91 9.73 10.71
C MET A 145 -0.54 9.88 11.20
N SER A 146 -1.34 8.82 11.07
CA SER A 146 -2.72 8.77 11.56
C SER A 146 -2.85 8.02 12.89
N PHE A 147 -1.87 7.17 13.21
CA PHE A 147 -1.87 6.31 14.40
C PHE A 147 -0.67 6.60 15.31
N ASN A 148 -0.88 7.27 16.45
CA ASN A 148 0.21 7.69 17.33
C ASN A 148 0.95 6.52 18.02
N TYR A 149 0.36 5.33 18.07
CA TYR A 149 0.94 4.15 18.72
C TYR A 149 1.67 3.21 17.76
N LEU A 150 1.69 3.54 16.46
CA LEU A 150 2.49 2.84 15.46
C LEU A 150 3.63 3.75 15.01
N ARG A 151 4.86 3.39 15.38
CA ARG A 151 6.04 4.24 15.18
C ARG A 151 6.42 4.41 13.71
N ASP A 152 6.30 3.34 12.92
CA ASP A 152 6.95 3.25 11.61
C ASP A 152 5.93 3.46 10.46
N GLN A 153 5.16 4.55 10.51
CA GLN A 153 4.24 4.94 9.42
C GLN A 153 4.96 5.81 8.38
N PRO A 154 4.75 5.56 7.08
CA PRO A 154 5.34 6.39 6.03
C PRO A 154 4.69 7.78 5.96
N GLU A 155 5.47 8.76 5.53
CA GLU A 155 4.97 10.05 5.07
C GLU A 155 5.27 10.20 3.57
N PHE A 156 4.22 10.48 2.81
CA PHE A 156 4.26 10.73 1.38
C PHE A 156 4.11 12.22 1.06
N HIS A 157 4.84 12.61 0.02
CA HIS A 157 4.84 13.96 -0.53
C HIS A 157 4.68 13.92 -2.05
N ILE A 158 3.76 14.69 -2.62
CA ILE A 158 3.69 14.91 -4.07
C ILE A 158 4.65 16.05 -4.42
N GLN A 159 5.58 15.78 -5.34
CA GLN A 159 6.61 16.72 -5.77
C GLN A 159 6.60 16.85 -7.29
N ASN A 160 6.98 18.03 -7.80
CA ASN A 160 7.26 18.21 -9.21
C ASN A 160 8.77 18.25 -9.42
N VAL A 161 9.31 17.24 -10.10
CA VAL A 161 10.74 17.09 -10.37
C VAL A 161 10.94 17.08 -11.88
N GLN A 162 11.64 18.07 -12.41
CA GLN A 162 11.93 18.19 -13.86
C GLN A 162 10.65 18.16 -14.75
N GLY A 163 9.53 18.62 -14.23
CA GLY A 163 8.23 18.64 -14.95
C GLY A 163 7.39 17.38 -14.77
N GLU A 164 7.88 16.38 -14.03
CA GLU A 164 7.14 15.17 -13.69
C GLU A 164 6.56 15.29 -12.28
N THR A 165 5.29 14.92 -12.12
CA THR A 165 4.67 14.77 -10.80
C THR A 165 5.00 13.40 -10.24
N LEU A 166 5.75 13.37 -9.15
CA LEU A 166 6.22 12.17 -8.48
C LEU A 166 5.70 12.11 -7.05
N LEU A 167 5.41 10.89 -6.59
CA LEU A 167 5.20 10.62 -5.17
C LEU A 167 6.57 10.33 -4.55
N TYR A 168 6.87 10.96 -3.43
CA TYR A 168 8.12 10.81 -2.70
C TYR A 168 7.88 10.23 -1.30
N ASN A 169 8.70 9.24 -0.93
CA ASN A 169 8.75 8.68 0.42
C ASN A 169 10.18 8.26 0.77
N TYR A 170 10.76 8.88 1.82
CA TYR A 170 12.05 8.50 2.41
C TYR A 170 13.20 8.15 1.43
N GLY A 171 13.34 8.92 0.35
CA GLY A 171 14.40 8.71 -0.65
C GLY A 171 13.95 7.98 -1.91
N TYR A 172 12.75 7.39 -1.90
CA TYR A 172 12.14 6.76 -3.05
C TYR A 172 11.18 7.70 -3.77
N TYR A 173 11.22 7.65 -5.09
CA TYR A 173 10.31 8.32 -5.99
C TYR A 173 9.47 7.28 -6.73
N TYR A 174 8.21 7.63 -6.95
CA TYR A 174 7.28 6.83 -7.71
C TYR A 174 6.62 7.68 -8.78
N ALA A 175 6.55 7.14 -10.00
CA ALA A 175 5.79 7.72 -11.10
C ALA A 175 4.34 7.20 -11.07
N GLU A 176 3.41 8.05 -11.51
CA GLU A 176 2.02 7.64 -11.65
C GLU A 176 1.89 6.64 -12.81
N ALA A 177 1.25 5.50 -12.53
CA ALA A 177 1.07 4.40 -13.48
C ALA A 177 0.40 4.84 -14.79
N SER A 178 -0.51 5.83 -14.73
CA SER A 178 -1.24 6.35 -15.89
C SER A 178 -0.34 7.04 -16.93
N ALA A 179 0.85 7.50 -16.51
CA ALA A 179 1.83 8.17 -17.35
C ALA A 179 2.88 7.21 -17.95
N LEU A 180 2.85 5.93 -17.56
CA LEU A 180 3.85 4.96 -18.00
C LEU A 180 3.62 4.52 -19.45
N PRO A 181 4.69 4.31 -20.22
CA PRO A 181 4.58 3.80 -21.58
C PRO A 181 4.08 2.36 -21.58
N ILE A 182 3.30 2.03 -22.62
CA ILE A 182 2.87 0.65 -22.88
C ILE A 182 3.93 -0.04 -23.74
N VAL A 183 4.30 -1.26 -23.36
CA VAL A 183 5.25 -2.11 -24.09
C VAL A 183 4.61 -3.43 -24.53
N ALA A 184 5.19 -4.02 -25.57
CA ALA A 184 4.82 -5.28 -26.16
C ALA A 184 6.03 -6.21 -26.34
N MET A 185 5.76 -7.45 -26.76
CA MET A 185 6.82 -8.41 -27.08
C MET A 185 7.70 -7.91 -28.22
N GLY A 186 9.01 -8.11 -28.09
CA GLY A 186 10.02 -7.59 -29.02
C GLY A 186 10.53 -6.19 -28.68
N ASP A 187 9.86 -5.46 -27.78
CA ASP A 187 10.33 -4.17 -27.32
C ASP A 187 11.61 -4.29 -26.48
N THR A 188 12.37 -3.20 -26.46
CA THR A 188 13.55 -3.05 -25.62
C THR A 188 13.34 -1.87 -24.69
N ILE A 189 13.41 -2.12 -23.38
CA ILE A 189 13.42 -1.09 -22.36
C ILE A 189 14.87 -0.63 -22.20
N ARG A 190 15.14 0.66 -22.39
CA ARG A 190 16.48 1.24 -22.23
C ARG A 190 16.53 2.23 -21.09
N ILE A 191 17.54 2.10 -20.23
CA ILE A 191 17.82 3.09 -19.18
C ILE A 191 18.42 4.32 -19.85
N ASP A 192 17.84 5.48 -19.58
CA ASP A 192 18.27 6.75 -20.17
C ASP A 192 19.57 7.24 -19.52
N SER A 193 20.17 8.27 -20.10
CA SER A 193 21.41 8.86 -19.60
C SER A 193 21.30 9.48 -18.20
N ASP A 194 20.09 9.69 -17.69
CA ASP A 194 19.85 10.19 -16.33
C ASP A 194 19.96 9.09 -15.26
N GLY A 195 20.08 7.82 -15.65
CA GLY A 195 20.22 6.67 -14.77
C GLY A 195 18.98 6.34 -13.95
N ARG A 196 17.81 6.89 -14.29
CA ARG A 196 16.56 6.52 -13.61
C ARG A 196 16.04 5.19 -14.13
N ASN A 197 15.47 4.42 -13.21
CA ASN A 197 14.80 3.17 -13.53
C ASN A 197 13.67 3.43 -14.53
N LYS A 198 13.37 2.42 -15.34
CA LYS A 198 12.27 2.50 -16.31
C LYS A 198 11.11 1.62 -15.89
N ALA A 199 9.98 2.26 -15.66
CA ALA A 199 8.71 1.60 -15.44
C ALA A 199 7.87 1.63 -16.73
N CYS A 200 7.19 0.53 -17.03
CA CYS A 200 6.28 0.43 -18.18
C CYS A 200 5.13 -0.56 -17.90
N VAL A 201 4.10 -0.52 -18.75
CA VAL A 201 2.89 -1.34 -18.65
C VAL A 201 2.83 -2.34 -19.79
N ILE A 202 2.49 -3.59 -19.50
CA ILE A 202 2.33 -4.63 -20.52
C ILE A 202 0.97 -4.46 -21.21
N GLY A 203 0.97 -4.36 -22.54
CA GLY A 203 -0.23 -4.10 -23.32
C GLY A 203 -1.16 -5.31 -23.53
N ALA A 204 -0.66 -6.53 -23.43
CA ALA A 204 -1.41 -7.76 -23.72
C ALA A 204 -0.93 -8.94 -22.86
N ASP A 205 -1.80 -9.92 -22.62
CA ASP A 205 -1.45 -11.17 -21.93
C ASP A 205 -0.34 -11.91 -22.71
N THR A 206 0.76 -12.23 -22.04
CA THR A 206 1.94 -12.82 -22.70
C THR A 206 2.85 -13.58 -21.72
N PHE A 207 3.57 -14.56 -22.26
CA PHE A 207 4.70 -15.21 -21.59
C PHE A 207 6.00 -14.54 -22.04
N ILE A 208 6.68 -13.90 -21.09
CA ILE A 208 7.87 -13.08 -21.35
C ILE A 208 9.08 -13.81 -20.77
N HIS A 209 10.11 -13.97 -21.59
CA HIS A 209 11.49 -14.21 -21.17
C HIS A 209 12.26 -12.88 -21.23
N PHE A 210 12.91 -12.48 -20.14
CA PHE A 210 13.71 -11.25 -20.10
C PHE A 210 15.19 -11.53 -20.40
N SER A 211 15.74 -10.83 -21.39
CA SER A 211 17.19 -10.64 -21.47
C SER A 211 17.57 -9.47 -20.60
N ILE A 212 18.32 -9.75 -19.53
CA ILE A 212 18.70 -8.79 -18.49
C ILE A 212 20.22 -8.54 -18.62
N PRO A 213 20.68 -7.28 -18.63
CA PRO A 213 22.11 -6.94 -18.62
C PRO A 213 22.78 -7.37 -17.30
N GLU A 214 24.11 -7.40 -17.29
CA GLU A 214 24.89 -7.65 -16.07
C GLU A 214 24.54 -6.60 -15.00
N ASP A 215 24.38 -7.04 -13.75
CA ASP A 215 23.93 -6.23 -12.60
C ASP A 215 22.53 -5.58 -12.72
N GLY A 216 21.83 -5.82 -13.83
CA GLY A 216 20.45 -5.39 -14.04
C GLY A 216 19.45 -6.22 -13.23
N ARG A 217 18.29 -5.62 -12.95
CA ARG A 217 17.17 -6.29 -12.28
C ARG A 217 15.85 -5.95 -12.97
N ILE A 218 15.02 -6.97 -13.15
CA ILE A 218 13.64 -6.83 -13.60
C ILE A 218 12.71 -7.23 -12.47
N ILE A 219 11.74 -6.37 -12.20
CA ILE A 219 10.65 -6.64 -11.29
C ILE A 219 9.34 -6.53 -12.06
N VAL A 220 8.45 -7.49 -11.89
CA VAL A 220 7.15 -7.52 -12.54
C VAL A 220 6.08 -7.58 -11.46
N PHE A 221 5.11 -6.68 -11.55
CA PHE A 221 3.95 -6.64 -10.67
C PHE A 221 2.68 -6.99 -11.45
N THR A 222 1.73 -7.62 -10.76
CA THR A 222 0.36 -7.81 -11.27
C THR A 222 -0.34 -6.44 -11.39
N PRO A 223 -1.44 -6.33 -12.16
CA PRO A 223 -2.31 -5.16 -12.07
C PRO A 223 -2.83 -4.89 -10.64
N GLY A 224 -2.88 -5.93 -9.80
CA GLY A 224 -3.29 -5.87 -8.40
C GLY A 224 -2.14 -5.60 -7.41
N LEU A 225 -1.01 -5.05 -7.87
CA LEU A 225 0.18 -4.67 -7.08
C LEU A 225 1.03 -5.81 -6.52
N SER A 226 0.54 -7.07 -6.56
CA SER A 226 1.33 -8.22 -6.09
C SER A 226 2.56 -8.46 -6.96
N LEU A 227 3.67 -8.87 -6.34
CA LEU A 227 4.89 -9.27 -7.04
C LEU A 227 4.66 -10.57 -7.84
N LEU A 228 4.94 -10.54 -9.15
CA LEU A 228 4.92 -11.70 -10.06
C LEU A 228 6.32 -12.28 -10.25
N LEU A 229 7.31 -11.40 -10.47
CA LEU A 229 8.69 -11.78 -10.75
C LEU A 229 9.61 -10.74 -10.11
N ASP A 230 10.69 -11.23 -9.51
CA ASP A 230 11.87 -10.43 -9.19
C ASP A 230 13.09 -11.23 -9.64
N SER A 231 13.77 -10.77 -10.69
CA SER A 231 14.88 -11.52 -11.30
C SER A 231 16.04 -11.74 -10.33
N LEU A 232 16.16 -10.94 -9.27
CA LEU A 232 17.22 -11.08 -8.28
C LEU A 232 16.98 -12.29 -7.35
N THR A 233 15.73 -12.71 -7.14
CA THR A 233 15.38 -13.76 -6.15
C THR A 233 14.71 -14.98 -6.75
N SER A 234 14.04 -14.85 -7.90
CA SER A 234 13.21 -15.90 -8.49
C SER A 234 13.97 -17.06 -9.14
N GLY A 235 15.25 -16.88 -9.48
CA GLY A 235 16.05 -17.87 -10.20
C GLY A 235 15.57 -18.15 -11.64
N SER A 236 14.55 -17.43 -12.11
CA SER A 236 13.95 -17.50 -13.45
C SER A 236 13.90 -16.08 -14.03
N HIS A 237 14.03 -15.96 -15.35
CA HIS A 237 13.79 -14.70 -16.05
C HIS A 237 12.50 -14.75 -16.87
N GLU A 238 11.62 -15.71 -16.56
CA GLU A 238 10.37 -15.95 -17.28
C GLU A 238 9.16 -15.71 -16.40
N VAL A 239 8.12 -15.10 -16.99
CA VAL A 239 6.86 -14.83 -16.30
C VAL A 239 5.68 -14.83 -17.27
N HIS A 240 4.54 -15.35 -16.82
CA HIS A 240 3.26 -15.09 -17.45
C HIS A 240 2.66 -13.80 -16.88
N ALA A 241 2.63 -12.75 -17.69
CA ALA A 241 2.10 -11.45 -17.30
C ALA A 241 0.78 -11.16 -18.03
N LYS A 242 -0.18 -10.60 -17.29
CA LYS A 242 -1.45 -10.16 -17.86
C LYS A 242 -1.33 -8.74 -18.40
N ALA A 243 -2.21 -8.36 -19.32
CA ALA A 243 -2.38 -6.97 -19.72
C ALA A 243 -2.59 -6.08 -18.48
N GLY A 244 -1.90 -4.94 -18.43
CA GLY A 244 -1.89 -4.04 -17.29
C GLY A 244 -0.89 -4.40 -16.18
N SER A 245 -0.13 -5.50 -16.31
CA SER A 245 1.02 -5.75 -15.44
C SER A 245 2.10 -4.68 -15.64
N TYR A 246 2.88 -4.43 -14.59
CA TYR A 246 3.92 -3.41 -14.58
C TYR A 246 5.29 -4.06 -14.60
N ILE A 247 6.19 -3.54 -15.42
CA ILE A 247 7.61 -3.93 -15.45
C ILE A 247 8.42 -2.75 -14.92
N LEU A 248 9.33 -3.03 -14.00
CA LEU A 248 10.37 -2.12 -13.54
C LEU A 248 11.74 -2.68 -13.96
N ALA A 249 12.42 -1.97 -14.85
CA ALA A 249 13.80 -2.22 -15.23
C ALA A 249 14.75 -1.32 -14.44
N ILE A 250 15.70 -1.95 -13.76
CA ILE A 250 16.68 -1.32 -12.89
C ILE A 250 18.06 -1.67 -13.44
N GLY A 251 18.87 -0.66 -13.76
CA GLY A 251 20.20 -0.85 -14.34
C GLY A 251 20.92 0.47 -14.53
N GLU A 252 22.06 0.42 -15.18
CA GLU A 252 22.93 1.57 -15.44
C GLU A 252 22.53 2.29 -16.74
N PRO A 253 22.91 3.58 -16.91
CA PRO A 253 22.68 4.32 -18.15
C PRO A 253 23.12 3.56 -19.41
N GLY A 254 22.20 3.37 -20.35
CA GLY A 254 22.45 2.66 -21.61
C GLY A 254 22.14 1.16 -21.58
N ASP A 255 21.86 0.58 -20.41
CA ASP A 255 21.40 -0.80 -20.28
C ASP A 255 20.13 -1.04 -21.07
N ALA A 256 20.04 -2.23 -21.66
CA ALA A 256 18.96 -2.63 -22.55
C ALA A 256 18.36 -3.98 -22.14
N PHE A 257 17.11 -3.95 -21.72
CA PHE A 257 16.33 -5.12 -21.31
C PHE A 257 15.38 -5.50 -22.44
N LYS A 258 15.41 -6.76 -22.89
CA LYS A 258 14.57 -7.21 -24.01
C LYS A 258 13.45 -8.12 -23.53
N LEU A 259 12.25 -7.89 -24.06
CA LEU A 259 11.09 -8.74 -23.85
C LEU A 259 11.03 -9.75 -24.98
N ILE A 260 11.42 -10.99 -24.70
CA ILE A 260 11.52 -12.09 -25.68
C ILE A 260 10.38 -13.06 -25.44
N GLN A 261 9.78 -13.59 -26.50
CA GLN A 261 8.75 -14.62 -26.38
C GLN A 261 9.37 -15.85 -25.71
N ALA A 262 8.81 -16.30 -24.59
CA ALA A 262 9.19 -17.58 -24.01
C ALA A 262 8.72 -18.71 -24.95
N GLU A 263 9.58 -19.72 -25.14
CA GLU A 263 9.28 -20.89 -25.99
C GLU A 263 8.27 -21.86 -25.34
#